data_AF-A0A0F9ZYC3-F1
#
_entry.id   AF-A0A0F9ZYC3-F1
#
_cell.length_a   1.000
_cell.length_b   1.000
_cell.length_c   1.000
_cell.angle_alpha   90.00
_cell.angle_beta   90.00
_cell.angle_gamma   90.00
#
_symmetry.space_group_name_H-M   'P 1'
#
loop_
_entity.id
_entity.type
_entity.pdbx_description
1 polymer ?
#
loop_
_entity_poly.entity_id
_entity_poly.type
_entity_poly.pdbx_seq_one_letter_code
_entity_poly.pdbx_strand_id
1 'polypeptide(L)'
;MTVDSAFKPALIIVDFQEDFCPPNGSLAVPQGRDIAPVVNSLLNLPFTIKIATRDNHPQNHISFAENHPGAIPLKSYHTIIHPTDPTKSDTTLLWPTHCVQGTPG
;
A
#
# COMPACT_ATOMS: atom_id res chain seq x y z
N MET A 1 15.32 -4.53 41.57
CA MET A 1 15.64 -3.70 40.39
C MET A 1 14.51 -3.87 39.39
N THR A 2 13.58 -2.93 39.34
CA THR A 2 12.52 -2.89 38.34
C THR A 2 13.15 -2.46 37.02
N VAL A 3 13.09 -3.32 36.01
CA VAL A 3 13.52 -2.95 34.66
C VAL A 3 12.47 -1.97 34.15
N ASP A 4 12.76 -0.68 34.27
CA ASP A 4 11.99 0.36 33.62
C ASP A 4 12.18 0.15 32.12
N SER A 5 11.21 -0.46 31.44
CA SER A 5 11.32 -0.67 30.01
C SER A 5 11.14 0.69 29.34
N ALA A 6 12.25 1.41 29.16
CA ALA A 6 12.26 2.67 28.44
C ALA A 6 11.47 2.52 27.14
N PHE A 7 10.56 3.46 26.87
CA PHE A 7 9.74 3.47 25.66
C PHE A 7 10.62 3.38 24.41
N LYS A 8 10.33 2.42 23.52
CA LYS A 8 11.08 2.18 22.28
C LYS A 8 10.18 2.42 21.06
N PRO A 9 10.10 3.66 20.56
CA PRO A 9 9.22 3.97 19.44
C PRO A 9 9.78 3.45 18.11
N ALA A 10 8.88 3.07 17.21
CA ALA A 10 9.16 2.72 15.83
C ALA A 10 8.39 3.64 14.87
N LEU A 11 8.93 3.88 13.68
CA LEU A 11 8.24 4.58 12.59
C LEU A 11 8.06 3.61 11.42
N ILE A 12 6.83 3.51 10.91
CA ILE A 12 6.52 2.78 9.69
C ILE A 12 5.95 3.78 8.68
N ILE A 13 6.61 3.91 7.53
CA ILE A 13 6.15 4.71 6.39
C ILE A 13 5.46 3.74 5.45
N VAL A 14 4.13 3.78 5.44
CA VAL A 14 3.33 2.83 4.67
C VAL A 14 3.14 3.38 3.26
N ASP A 15 3.65 2.63 2.28
CA ASP A 15 3.33 2.74 0.86
C ASP A 15 3.41 4.18 0.30
N PHE A 16 4.44 4.91 0.71
CA PHE A 16 4.71 6.25 0.16
C PHE A 16 5.42 6.12 -1.20
N GLN A 17 4.64 5.70 -2.21
CA GLN A 17 5.07 5.37 -3.57
C GLN A 17 4.54 6.36 -4.62
N GLU A 18 5.12 6.32 -5.82
CA GLU A 18 4.78 7.21 -6.92
C GLU A 18 3.34 7.00 -7.38
N ASP A 19 2.87 5.74 -7.48
CA ASP A 19 1.51 5.44 -7.94
C ASP A 19 0.42 5.95 -7.00
N PHE A 20 0.73 6.17 -5.72
CA PHE A 20 -0.18 6.78 -4.76
C PHE A 20 -0.04 8.31 -4.69
N CYS A 21 0.86 8.91 -5.45
CA CYS A 21 1.17 10.34 -5.40
C CYS A 21 0.79 11.08 -6.70
N PRO A 22 0.20 12.29 -6.60
CA PRO A 22 0.03 13.15 -7.75
C PRO A 22 1.39 13.70 -8.25
N PRO A 23 1.46 14.16 -9.52
CA PRO A 23 0.36 14.23 -10.49
C PRO A 23 0.20 12.97 -11.36
N ASN A 24 1.16 12.05 -11.30
CA ASN A 24 1.30 10.99 -12.31
C ASN A 24 0.89 9.60 -11.81
N GLY A 25 0.65 9.42 -10.52
CA GLY A 25 0.37 8.11 -9.96
C GLY A 25 -0.93 7.50 -10.48
N SER A 26 -0.91 6.22 -10.83
CA SER A 26 -2.09 5.52 -11.39
C SER A 26 -3.25 5.37 -10.40
N LEU A 27 -2.95 5.42 -9.10
CA LEU A 27 -3.91 5.42 -8.00
C LEU A 27 -3.63 6.60 -7.04
N ALA A 28 -3.37 7.77 -7.62
CA ALA A 28 -2.94 8.94 -6.86
C ALA A 28 -3.99 9.36 -5.81
N VAL A 29 -3.54 9.45 -4.55
CA VAL A 29 -4.32 9.99 -3.45
C VAL A 29 -4.21 11.52 -3.47
N PRO A 30 -5.32 12.27 -3.37
CA PRO A 30 -5.26 13.73 -3.31
C PRO A 30 -4.30 14.20 -2.22
N GLN A 31 -3.38 15.11 -2.57
CA GLN A 31 -2.36 15.65 -1.66
C GLN A 31 -1.39 14.59 -1.09
N GLY A 32 -1.37 13.37 -1.64
CA GLY A 32 -0.54 12.28 -1.13
C GLY A 32 0.95 12.65 -1.06
N ARG A 33 1.45 13.41 -2.05
CA ARG A 33 2.84 13.88 -2.08
C ARG A 33 3.15 14.96 -1.04
N ASP A 34 2.13 15.70 -0.60
CA ASP A 34 2.30 16.88 0.25
C ASP A 34 2.75 16.49 1.68
N ILE A 35 2.65 15.22 2.05
CA ILE A 35 3.14 14.70 3.34
C ILE A 35 4.65 14.49 3.36
N ALA A 36 5.37 14.58 2.23
CA ALA A 36 6.81 14.34 2.17
C ALA A 36 7.62 15.13 3.22
N PRO A 37 7.35 16.45 3.45
CA PRO A 37 8.06 17.21 4.48
C PRO A 37 7.80 16.68 5.90
N VAL A 38 6.59 16.19 6.18
CA VAL A 38 6.23 15.60 7.48
C VAL A 38 6.95 14.27 7.66
N VAL A 39 6.93 13.41 6.65
CA VAL A 39 7.67 12.14 6.66
C VAL A 39 9.16 12.37 6.90
N ASN A 40 9.76 13.33 6.19
CA ASN A 40 11.17 13.69 6.37
C ASN A 40 11.46 14.24 7.78
N SER A 41 10.53 15.01 8.36
CA SER A 41 10.67 15.50 9.74
C SER A 41 10.61 14.36 10.75
N LEU A 42 9.69 13.41 10.58
CA LEU A 42 9.58 12.21 11.43
C LEU A 42 10.81 11.31 11.30
N LEU A 43 11.37 11.18 10.08
CA LEU A 43 12.62 10.45 9.85
C LEU A 43 13.81 11.04 10.60
N ASN A 44 13.78 12.30 11.05
CA ASN A 44 14.83 12.90 11.86
C ASN A 44 14.68 12.63 13.38
N LEU A 45 13.53 12.12 13.83
CA LEU A 45 13.30 11.82 15.24
C LEU A 45 14.00 10.51 15.68
N PRO A 46 14.30 10.34 16.99
CA PRO A 46 15.04 9.20 17.52
C PRO A 46 14.17 7.94 17.69
N PHE A 47 13.51 7.52 16.62
CA PHE A 47 12.86 6.20 16.56
C PHE A 47 13.92 5.10 16.64
N THR A 48 13.65 4.06 17.44
CA THR A 48 14.53 2.90 17.60
C THR A 48 14.68 2.14 16.28
N ILE A 49 13.60 2.10 15.49
CA ILE A 49 13.57 1.49 14.16
C ILE A 49 12.68 2.30 13.23
N LYS A 50 13.08 2.38 11.96
CA LYS A 50 12.37 3.07 10.88
C LYS A 50 12.23 2.07 9.73
N ILE A 51 11.00 1.80 9.32
CA ILE A 51 10.65 0.83 8.28
C ILE A 51 9.82 1.57 7.23
N ALA A 52 10.04 1.25 5.97
CA ALA A 52 9.13 1.63 4.90
C ALA A 52 8.56 0.36 4.26
N THR A 53 7.29 0.38 3.90
CA THR A 53 6.67 -0.68 3.12
C THR A 53 6.56 -0.27 1.66
N ARG A 54 6.31 -1.27 0.82
CA ARG A 54 6.06 -1.07 -0.59
C ARG A 54 5.03 -2.10 -1.03
N ASP A 55 3.92 -1.62 -1.56
CA ASP A 55 3.01 -2.42 -2.34
C ASP A 55 3.74 -2.84 -3.63
N ASN A 56 3.78 -4.15 -3.91
CA ASN A 56 4.73 -4.71 -4.87
C ASN A 56 4.07 -5.82 -5.70
N HIS A 57 3.17 -5.42 -6.58
CA HIS A 57 2.26 -6.31 -7.29
C HIS A 57 2.90 -6.92 -8.54
N PRO A 58 2.60 -8.19 -8.88
CA PRO A 58 2.83 -8.68 -10.23
C PRO A 58 1.84 -8.02 -11.22
N GLN A 59 2.19 -7.96 -12.50
CA GLN A 59 1.34 -7.34 -13.53
C GLN A 59 -0.07 -7.96 -13.59
N ASN A 60 -0.19 -9.26 -13.31
CA ASN A 60 -1.45 -10.01 -13.34
C ASN A 60 -2.11 -10.14 -11.96
N HIS A 61 -1.87 -9.20 -11.04
CA HIS A 61 -2.42 -9.27 -9.68
C HIS A 61 -3.95 -9.26 -9.67
N ILE A 62 -4.55 -10.08 -8.80
CA ILE A 62 -6.00 -10.30 -8.74
C ILE A 62 -6.78 -9.05 -8.31
N SER A 63 -6.14 -8.08 -7.66
CA SER A 63 -6.79 -6.84 -7.23
C SER A 63 -7.02 -5.84 -8.38
N PHE A 64 -6.40 -6.04 -9.55
CA PHE A 64 -6.50 -5.11 -10.67
C PHE A 64 -7.71 -5.41 -11.54
N ALA A 65 -8.51 -4.38 -11.83
CA ALA A 65 -9.69 -4.51 -12.69
C ALA A 65 -9.33 -4.98 -14.10
N GLU A 66 -8.16 -4.57 -14.62
CA GLU A 66 -7.69 -4.95 -15.96
C GLU A 66 -7.53 -6.48 -16.13
N ASN A 67 -7.40 -7.22 -15.02
CA ASN A 67 -7.28 -8.68 -15.03
C ASN A 67 -8.63 -9.41 -14.94
N HIS A 68 -9.76 -8.68 -14.95
CA HIS A 68 -11.13 -9.25 -14.91
C HIS A 68 -11.95 -8.75 -16.11
N PRO A 69 -12.41 -9.64 -17.02
CA PRO A 69 -13.14 -9.23 -18.21
C PRO A 69 -14.37 -8.36 -17.92
N GLY A 70 -14.39 -7.15 -18.48
CA GLY A 70 -15.49 -6.19 -18.34
C GLY A 70 -15.54 -5.44 -17.00
N ALA A 71 -14.57 -5.65 -16.11
CA ALA A 71 -14.49 -4.90 -14.85
C ALA A 71 -14.05 -3.45 -15.08
N ILE A 72 -14.48 -2.57 -14.18
CA ILE A 72 -14.16 -1.15 -14.18
C ILE A 72 -13.46 -0.81 -12.85
N PRO A 73 -12.25 -0.23 -12.88
CA PRO A 73 -11.56 0.24 -11.68
C PRO A 73 -12.45 1.11 -10.78
N LEU A 74 -12.33 0.94 -9.47
CA LEU A 74 -13.06 1.69 -8.43
C LEU A 74 -14.59 1.53 -8.48
N LYS A 75 -15.11 0.53 -9.21
CA LYS A 75 -16.54 0.26 -9.33
C LYS A 75 -16.89 -1.22 -9.25
N SER A 76 -16.11 -2.06 -9.91
CA SER A 76 -16.31 -3.51 -9.91
C SER A 76 -15.73 -4.15 -8.66
N TYR A 77 -16.31 -5.29 -8.26
CA TYR A 77 -15.86 -6.08 -7.13
C TYR A 77 -15.50 -7.49 -7.59
N HIS A 78 -14.64 -8.16 -6.83
CA HIS A 78 -14.28 -9.55 -7.05
C HIS A 78 -14.25 -10.31 -5.73
N THR A 79 -14.81 -11.51 -5.72
CA THR A 79 -14.76 -12.42 -4.56
C THR A 79 -13.55 -13.33 -4.67
N ILE A 80 -12.59 -13.16 -3.77
CA ILE A 80 -11.40 -13.98 -3.63
C ILE A 80 -11.75 -15.15 -2.70
N ILE A 81 -11.49 -16.37 -3.14
CA ILE A 81 -11.55 -17.56 -2.28
C ILE A 81 -10.19 -17.76 -1.62
N HIS A 82 -10.18 -18.07 -0.32
CA HIS A 82 -8.93 -18.29 0.40
C HIS A 82 -8.14 -19.45 -0.24
N PRO A 83 -6.84 -19.27 -0.52
CA PRO A 83 -6.07 -20.17 -1.39
C PRO A 83 -5.96 -21.61 -0.88
N THR A 84 -6.12 -21.83 0.42
CA THR A 84 -6.04 -23.15 1.05
C THR A 84 -7.29 -23.55 1.85
N ASP A 85 -8.32 -22.70 1.91
CA ASP A 85 -9.54 -22.95 2.69
C ASP A 85 -10.76 -22.50 1.90
N PRO A 86 -11.37 -23.39 1.09
CA PRO A 86 -12.44 -23.00 0.17
C PRO A 86 -13.74 -22.56 0.89
N THR A 87 -13.83 -22.73 2.21
CA THR A 87 -14.96 -22.26 3.00
C THR A 87 -14.88 -20.77 3.35
N LYS A 88 -13.71 -20.15 3.11
CA LYS A 88 -13.46 -18.74 3.36
C LYS A 88 -13.35 -17.97 2.07
N SER A 89 -13.96 -16.80 2.04
CA SER A 89 -13.90 -15.88 0.91
C SER A 89 -14.02 -14.44 1.40
N ASP A 90 -13.49 -13.52 0.62
CA ASP A 90 -13.68 -12.09 0.84
C ASP A 90 -13.99 -11.38 -0.48
N THR A 91 -14.80 -10.32 -0.43
CA THR A 91 -15.15 -9.54 -1.62
C THR A 91 -14.46 -8.19 -1.56
N THR A 92 -13.60 -7.92 -2.53
CA THR A 92 -12.79 -6.70 -2.58
C THR A 92 -13.16 -5.83 -3.77
N LEU A 93 -12.95 -4.52 -3.63
CA LEU A 93 -13.02 -3.58 -4.74
C LEU A 93 -11.85 -3.85 -5.69
N LEU A 94 -12.10 -3.76 -6.99
CA LEU A 94 -11.05 -3.81 -7.99
C LEU A 94 -10.45 -2.42 -8.23
N TRP A 95 -9.14 -2.37 -8.28
CA TRP A 95 -8.33 -1.15 -8.38
C TRP A 95 -7.80 -0.98 -9.81
N PRO A 96 -7.40 0.23 -10.23
CA PRO A 96 -6.55 0.36 -11.41
C PRO A 96 -5.22 -0.35 -11.17
N THR A 97 -4.52 -0.76 -12.23
CA THR A 97 -3.17 -1.29 -12.10
C THR A 97 -2.23 -0.26 -11.46
N HIS A 98 -1.54 -0.63 -10.38
CA HIS A 98 -0.64 0.23 -9.60
C HIS A 98 0.51 -0.58 -9.00
N CYS A 99 1.59 0.08 -8.63
CA CYS A 99 2.72 -0.44 -7.86
C CYS A 99 3.26 -1.77 -8.40
N VAL A 100 3.34 -1.87 -9.73
CA VAL A 100 3.81 -3.08 -10.40
C VAL A 100 5.32 -3.22 -10.23
N GLN A 101 5.76 -4.43 -9.94
CA GLN A 101 7.17 -4.78 -9.79
C GLN A 101 8.03 -4.26 -10.95
N GLY A 102 9.06 -3.49 -10.62
CA GLY A 102 10.05 -3.00 -11.58
C GLY A 102 9.60 -1.80 -12.43
N THR A 103 8.39 -1.26 -12.19
CA THR A 103 7.97 0.00 -12.82
C THR A 103 8.35 1.20 -11.95
N PRO A 104 8.26 2.44 -12.47
CA PRO A 104 8.47 3.64 -11.67
C PRO A 104 7.43 3.86 -10.56
N GLY A 105 6.27 3.18 -10.63
CA GLY A 105 5.12 3.33 -9.74
C GLY A 105 5.36 2.93 -8.30
#